data_AF-A0A2U9D0G0-F1
#
_entry.id   AF-A0A2U9D0G0-F1
#
_cell.length_a   1.000
_cell.length_b   1.000
_cell.length_c   1.000
_cell.angle_alpha   90.00
_cell.angle_beta   90.00
_cell.angle_gamma   90.00
#
_symmetry.space_group_name_H-M   'P 1'
#
loop_
_entity.id
_entity.type
_entity.pdbx_description
1 polymer ?
#
loop_
_entity_poly.entity_id
_entity_poly.type
_entity_poly.pdbx_seq_one_letter_code
_entity_poly.pdbx_strand_id
1 'polypeptide(L)'
;MDSMLKNLSRTEFISVCVRDPRLHKDDLWHTHVDYEICLHTNSMCFRKKTSGVRRRYSEFVWLRHCLEQNALIIELPKLPPWNPFFSLRNTEQVSQRMKGLEEFLESVLQTPFLLSDSRLHLFLQSELSITKIARCVLGKTRYTVAEAIQRCNRDYMSRLEDKGSCDSDCESSSSSSGLGLSVDTHVRISPVPFFES
;
A
#
# COMPACT_ATOMS: atom_id res chain seq x y z
N MET A 1 5.08 -44.95 -9.52
CA MET A 1 5.34 -43.95 -8.47
C MET A 1 5.34 -42.53 -9.05
N ASP A 2 5.87 -42.31 -10.26
CA ASP A 2 5.87 -40.99 -10.92
C ASP A 2 4.48 -40.39 -11.22
N SER A 3 3.44 -41.22 -11.42
CA SER A 3 2.07 -40.71 -11.64
C SER A 3 1.42 -40.18 -10.36
N MET A 4 1.82 -40.67 -9.17
CA MET A 4 1.36 -40.12 -7.89
C MET A 4 2.02 -38.78 -7.58
N LEU A 5 3.32 -38.63 -7.90
CA LEU A 5 4.04 -37.36 -7.80
C LEU A 5 3.50 -36.31 -8.79
N LYS A 6 3.13 -36.73 -10.01
CA LYS A 6 2.40 -35.86 -10.95
C LYS A 6 1.00 -35.47 -10.46
N ASN A 7 0.28 -36.35 -9.78
CA ASN A 7 -1.04 -36.01 -9.23
C ASN A 7 -0.95 -35.06 -8.04
N LEU A 8 0.08 -35.18 -7.19
CA LEU A 8 0.39 -34.20 -6.15
C LEU A 8 0.73 -32.81 -6.73
N SER A 9 1.38 -32.74 -7.89
CA SER A 9 1.60 -31.47 -8.62
C SER A 9 0.33 -30.85 -9.22
N ARG A 10 -0.81 -31.57 -9.19
CA ARG A 10 -2.08 -31.18 -9.79
C ARG A 10 -3.08 -30.60 -8.79
N THR A 11 -2.94 -30.92 -7.51
CA THR A 11 -3.83 -30.40 -6.46
C THR A 11 -3.40 -28.98 -6.09
N GLU A 12 -4.35 -28.04 -6.12
CA GLU A 12 -4.11 -26.66 -5.69
C GLU A 12 -3.86 -26.63 -4.17
N PHE A 13 -2.84 -25.88 -3.74
CA PHE A 13 -2.51 -25.69 -2.34
C PHE A 13 -2.12 -24.23 -2.07
N ILE A 14 -2.44 -23.75 -0.87
CA ILE A 14 -1.96 -22.49 -0.33
C ILE A 14 -1.39 -22.80 1.05
N SER A 15 -0.08 -22.63 1.21
CA SER A 15 0.63 -22.77 2.47
C SER A 15 1.10 -21.39 2.93
N VAL A 16 0.83 -21.09 4.20
CA VAL A 16 1.27 -19.86 4.85
C VAL A 16 1.97 -20.24 6.15
N CYS A 17 3.00 -19.50 6.53
CA CYS A 17 3.58 -19.56 7.87
C CYS A 17 3.91 -18.17 8.39
N VAL A 18 3.79 -17.99 9.70
CA VAL A 18 4.12 -16.75 10.41
C VAL A 18 5.23 -17.05 11.41
N ARG A 19 6.38 -16.41 11.25
CA ARG A 19 7.61 -16.77 11.96
C ARG A 19 8.51 -15.57 12.23
N ASP A 20 9.67 -15.84 12.83
CA ASP A 20 10.77 -14.90 13.01
C ASP A 20 10.31 -13.54 13.58
N PRO A 21 9.80 -13.50 14.81
CA PRO A 21 9.36 -12.25 15.43
C PRO A 21 10.57 -11.32 15.63
N ARG A 22 10.47 -10.08 15.15
CA ARG A 22 11.53 -9.07 15.35
C ARG A 22 11.01 -7.88 16.11
N LEU A 23 11.80 -7.44 17.10
CA LEU A 23 11.55 -6.22 17.85
C LEU A 23 12.16 -5.04 17.10
N HIS A 24 11.31 -4.14 16.62
CA HIS A 24 11.70 -2.86 16.04
C HIS A 24 11.64 -1.78 17.09
N LYS A 25 12.66 -0.92 17.09
CA LYS A 25 12.77 0.26 17.94
C LYS A 25 12.97 1.45 17.01
N ASP A 26 11.86 1.96 16.48
CA ASP A 26 11.92 3.12 15.58
C ASP A 26 12.30 4.38 16.37
N ASP A 27 11.64 4.60 17.52
CA ASP A 27 11.93 5.64 18.51
C ASP A 27 11.59 5.14 19.93
N LEU A 28 11.91 5.94 20.98
CA LEU A 28 11.60 5.66 22.39
C LEU A 28 10.13 5.24 22.65
N TRP A 29 9.19 5.71 21.81
CA TRP A 29 7.75 5.47 21.94
C TRP A 29 7.17 4.56 20.85
N HIS A 30 7.96 4.21 19.83
CA HIS A 30 7.51 3.46 18.65
C HIS A 30 8.17 2.08 18.57
N THR A 31 8.23 1.41 19.71
CA THR A 31 8.68 0.02 19.78
C THR A 31 7.54 -0.92 19.42
N HIS A 32 7.76 -1.83 18.46
CA HIS A 32 6.77 -2.82 18.06
C HIS A 32 7.41 -4.14 17.67
N VAL A 33 6.60 -5.21 17.61
CA VAL A 33 7.03 -6.50 17.06
C VAL A 33 6.30 -6.74 15.76
N ASP A 34 7.05 -7.11 14.74
CA ASP A 34 6.53 -7.63 13.48
C ASP A 34 6.87 -9.12 13.33
N TYR A 35 6.23 -9.75 12.36
CA TYR A 35 6.38 -11.16 12.05
C TYR A 35 6.64 -11.32 10.56
N GLU A 36 7.51 -12.27 10.19
CA GLU A 36 7.66 -12.70 8.81
C GLU A 36 6.48 -13.57 8.43
N ILE A 37 5.75 -13.19 7.37
CA ILE A 37 4.75 -14.02 6.72
C ILE A 37 5.39 -14.61 5.48
N CYS A 38 5.42 -15.93 5.39
CA CYS A 38 5.89 -16.64 4.21
C CYS A 38 4.74 -17.42 3.58
N LEU A 39 4.47 -17.15 2.32
CA LEU A 39 3.43 -17.80 1.53
C LEU A 39 4.09 -18.62 0.43
N HIS A 40 3.60 -19.85 0.25
CA HIS A 40 3.95 -20.73 -0.85
C HIS A 40 2.68 -21.38 -1.42
N THR A 41 2.49 -21.27 -2.73
CA THR A 41 1.26 -21.74 -3.37
C THR A 41 1.47 -22.05 -4.83
N ASN A 42 0.70 -23.00 -5.37
CA ASN A 42 0.52 -23.18 -6.81
C ASN A 42 -0.77 -22.52 -7.33
N SER A 43 -1.61 -21.95 -6.45
CA SER A 43 -2.90 -21.36 -6.77
C SER A 43 -2.83 -20.22 -7.77
N MET A 44 -3.87 -20.09 -8.61
CA MET A 44 -3.99 -19.00 -9.58
C MET A 44 -4.61 -17.73 -8.97
N CYS A 45 -5.15 -17.81 -7.75
CA CYS A 45 -5.59 -16.62 -7.00
C CYS A 45 -4.41 -15.71 -6.66
N PHE A 46 -3.19 -16.25 -6.59
CA PHE A 46 -1.99 -15.51 -6.19
C PHE A 46 -1.10 -15.21 -7.37
N ARG A 47 -0.60 -13.97 -7.42
CA ARG A 47 0.28 -13.52 -8.51
C ARG A 47 1.70 -14.04 -8.35
N LYS A 48 2.23 -14.10 -7.13
CA LYS A 48 3.49 -14.79 -6.82
C LYS A 48 3.22 -16.17 -6.25
N LYS A 49 4.03 -17.16 -6.66
CA LYS A 49 4.01 -18.52 -6.12
C LYS A 49 4.73 -18.62 -4.77
N THR A 50 5.61 -17.67 -4.48
CA THR A 50 6.25 -17.48 -3.18
C THR A 50 6.29 -16.00 -2.84
N SER A 51 6.01 -15.66 -1.59
CA SER A 51 6.25 -14.31 -1.06
C SER A 51 6.68 -14.37 0.40
N GLY A 52 7.57 -13.45 0.77
CA GLY A 52 7.95 -13.17 2.15
C GLY A 52 7.71 -11.69 2.39
N VAL A 53 6.92 -11.35 3.40
CA VAL A 53 6.63 -9.97 3.81
C VAL A 53 6.67 -9.87 5.32
N ARG A 54 6.87 -8.68 5.87
CA ARG A 54 6.82 -8.46 7.31
C ARG A 54 5.64 -7.59 7.71
N ARG A 55 4.89 -8.04 8.72
CA ARG A 55 3.67 -7.35 9.19
C ARG A 55 3.58 -7.35 10.70
N ARG A 56 3.11 -6.25 11.27
CA ARG A 56 2.84 -6.14 12.72
C ARG A 56 1.38 -6.41 13.05
N TYR A 57 1.09 -6.77 14.30
CA TYR A 57 -0.26 -7.13 14.76
C TYR A 57 -1.34 -6.10 14.39
N SER A 58 -1.07 -4.79 14.52
CA SER A 58 -2.06 -3.75 14.19
C SER A 58 -2.42 -3.72 12.71
N GLU A 59 -1.55 -4.16 11.81
CA GLU A 59 -1.87 -4.29 10.40
C GLU A 59 -2.77 -5.51 10.13
N PHE A 60 -2.65 -6.59 10.90
CA PHE A 60 -3.60 -7.71 10.86
C PHE A 60 -4.99 -7.28 11.34
N VAL A 61 -5.06 -6.45 12.39
CA VAL A 61 -6.34 -5.86 12.85
C VAL A 61 -6.98 -5.04 11.73
N TRP A 62 -6.19 -4.21 11.06
CA TRP A 62 -6.64 -3.45 9.89
C TRP A 62 -7.13 -4.36 8.75
N LEU A 63 -6.38 -5.43 8.44
CA LEU A 63 -6.76 -6.40 7.41
C LEU A 63 -8.09 -7.08 7.74
N ARG A 64 -8.23 -7.61 8.96
CA ARG A 64 -9.47 -8.28 9.40
C ARG A 64 -10.66 -7.33 9.27
N HIS A 65 -10.52 -6.08 9.72
CA HIS A 65 -11.58 -5.09 9.58
C HIS A 65 -11.94 -4.84 8.11
N CYS A 66 -10.95 -4.71 7.23
CA CYS A 66 -11.19 -4.53 5.79
C CYS A 66 -11.93 -5.71 5.15
N LEU A 67 -11.55 -6.95 5.51
CA LEU A 67 -12.24 -8.16 5.05
C LEU A 67 -13.68 -8.21 5.55
N GLU A 68 -13.93 -7.78 6.79
CA GLU A 68 -15.25 -7.80 7.43
C GLU A 68 -16.23 -6.87 6.70
N GLN A 69 -15.76 -5.70 6.27
CA GLN A 69 -16.59 -4.76 5.49
C GLN A 69 -17.02 -5.30 4.12
N ASN A 70 -16.23 -6.21 3.54
CA ASN A 70 -16.55 -6.82 2.24
C ASN A 70 -17.33 -8.13 2.36
N ALA A 71 -17.35 -8.75 3.54
CA ALA A 71 -17.83 -10.11 3.75
C ALA A 71 -18.91 -10.18 4.84
N LEU A 72 -19.94 -9.31 4.76
CA LEU A 72 -20.96 -9.11 5.81
C LEU A 72 -21.73 -10.37 6.25
N ILE A 73 -21.68 -11.45 5.46
CA ILE A 73 -22.39 -12.72 5.73
C ILE A 73 -21.43 -13.81 6.26
N ILE A 74 -20.11 -13.62 6.12
CA ILE A 74 -19.11 -14.63 6.47
C ILE A 74 -18.57 -14.34 7.87
N GLU A 75 -18.61 -15.33 8.75
CA GLU A 75 -17.92 -15.23 10.03
C GLU A 75 -16.40 -15.28 9.81
N LEU A 76 -15.73 -14.15 10.00
CA LEU A 76 -14.28 -14.08 9.85
C LEU A 76 -13.56 -14.71 11.05
N PRO A 77 -12.45 -15.43 10.81
CA PRO A 77 -11.63 -15.97 11.88
C PRO A 77 -11.19 -14.85 12.83
N LYS A 78 -11.14 -15.19 14.11
CA LYS A 78 -10.74 -14.26 15.17
C LYS A 78 -9.22 -14.10 15.15
N LEU A 79 -8.75 -12.88 15.32
CA LEU A 79 -7.35 -12.63 15.62
C LEU A 79 -7.04 -13.07 17.05
N PRO A 80 -5.77 -13.37 17.37
CA PRO A 80 -5.36 -13.52 18.76
C PRO A 80 -5.77 -12.25 19.53
N PRO A 81 -6.33 -12.40 20.74
CA PRO A 81 -6.97 -11.31 21.46
C PRO A 81 -5.99 -10.16 21.68
N TRP A 82 -6.52 -8.94 21.58
CA TRP A 82 -5.77 -7.78 22.01
C TRP A 82 -5.54 -7.88 23.52
N ASN A 83 -4.29 -7.75 23.94
CA ASN A 83 -3.90 -7.83 25.35
C ASN A 83 -3.29 -6.48 25.76
N PRO A 84 -3.93 -5.71 26.67
CA PRO A 84 -3.41 -4.44 27.16
C PRO A 84 -2.07 -4.59 27.90
N PHE A 85 -1.80 -5.76 28.47
CA PHE A 85 -0.57 -6.10 29.19
C PHE A 85 0.39 -6.94 28.34
N PHE A 86 0.31 -6.82 27.01
CA PHE A 86 1.19 -7.53 26.11
C PHE A 86 2.64 -7.04 26.26
N SER A 87 3.52 -7.94 26.66
CA SER A 87 4.96 -7.66 26.77
C SER A 87 5.67 -8.11 25.49
N LEU A 88 6.21 -7.14 24.75
CA LEU A 88 7.03 -7.38 23.56
C LEU A 88 8.31 -8.18 23.84
N ARG A 89 8.72 -8.28 25.11
CA ARG A 89 9.90 -9.05 25.55
C ARG A 89 9.55 -10.44 26.07
N ASN A 90 8.27 -10.74 26.28
CA ASN A 90 7.84 -12.07 26.72
C ASN A 90 7.73 -12.99 25.51
N THR A 91 8.69 -13.90 25.35
CA THR A 91 8.78 -14.82 24.22
C THR A 91 7.58 -15.75 24.11
N GLU A 92 6.97 -16.15 25.22
CA GLU A 92 5.75 -16.98 25.23
C GLU A 92 4.56 -16.21 24.66
N GLN A 93 4.32 -14.98 25.12
CA GLN A 93 3.24 -14.14 24.60
C GLN A 93 3.43 -13.81 23.11
N VAL A 94 4.68 -13.54 22.71
CA VAL A 94 5.03 -13.28 21.29
C VAL A 94 4.78 -14.51 20.43
N SER A 95 5.14 -15.71 20.91
CA SER A 95 4.94 -16.98 20.20
C SER A 95 3.47 -17.39 20.12
N GLN A 96 2.71 -17.20 21.19
CA GLN A 96 1.25 -17.43 21.20
C GLN A 96 0.54 -16.51 20.20
N ARG A 97 0.92 -15.22 20.17
CA ARG A 97 0.38 -14.28 19.17
C ARG A 97 0.77 -14.72 17.76
N MET A 98 2.02 -15.10 17.53
CA MET A 98 2.50 -15.58 16.23
C MET A 98 1.67 -16.76 15.72
N LYS A 99 1.44 -17.77 16.56
CA LYS A 99 0.60 -18.93 16.25
C LYS A 99 -0.83 -18.53 15.89
N GLY A 100 -1.45 -17.65 16.68
CA GLY A 100 -2.81 -17.16 16.38
C GLY A 100 -2.89 -16.33 15.08
N LEU A 101 -1.81 -15.63 14.71
CA LEU A 101 -1.75 -14.93 13.42
C LEU A 101 -1.63 -15.91 12.24
N GLU A 102 -0.89 -17.00 12.41
CA GLU A 102 -0.82 -18.10 11.42
C GLU A 102 -2.19 -18.75 11.24
N GLU A 103 -2.82 -19.20 12.32
CA GLU A 103 -4.17 -19.81 12.31
C GLU A 103 -5.22 -18.90 11.66
N PHE A 104 -5.15 -17.59 11.93
CA PHE A 104 -5.99 -16.59 11.27
C PHE A 104 -5.80 -16.60 9.75
N LEU A 105 -4.55 -16.55 9.27
CA LEU A 105 -4.27 -16.54 7.83
C LEU A 105 -4.65 -17.86 7.17
N GLU A 106 -4.35 -19.01 7.79
CA GLU A 106 -4.76 -20.32 7.29
C GLU A 106 -6.28 -20.37 7.07
N SER A 107 -7.05 -19.88 8.04
CA SER A 107 -8.52 -19.84 7.96
C SER A 107 -9.01 -18.87 6.87
N VAL A 108 -8.41 -17.68 6.76
CA VAL A 108 -8.75 -16.71 5.70
C VAL A 108 -8.48 -17.28 4.32
N LEU A 109 -7.33 -17.94 4.14
CA LEU A 109 -6.87 -18.47 2.85
C LEU A 109 -7.66 -19.69 2.38
N GLN A 110 -8.34 -20.39 3.29
CA GLN A 110 -9.26 -21.47 2.96
C GLN A 110 -10.63 -20.98 2.46
N THR A 111 -10.93 -19.67 2.56
CA THR A 111 -12.23 -19.10 2.16
C THR A 111 -12.12 -18.45 0.77
N PRO A 112 -12.67 -19.06 -0.30
CA PRO A 112 -12.47 -18.56 -1.68
C PRO A 112 -12.96 -17.13 -1.90
N PHE A 113 -14.03 -16.72 -1.22
CA PHE A 113 -14.55 -15.35 -1.30
C PHE A 113 -13.52 -14.31 -0.84
N LEU A 114 -12.80 -14.58 0.26
CA LEU A 114 -11.79 -13.66 0.79
C LEU A 114 -10.57 -13.55 -0.13
N LEU A 115 -10.27 -14.60 -0.90
CA LEU A 115 -9.21 -14.58 -1.92
C LEU A 115 -9.50 -13.62 -3.09
N SER A 116 -10.72 -13.09 -3.22
CA SER A 116 -11.02 -12.05 -4.20
C SER A 116 -10.60 -10.64 -3.76
N ASP A 117 -10.30 -10.43 -2.47
CA ASP A 117 -9.97 -9.11 -1.94
C ASP A 117 -8.52 -8.71 -2.26
N SER A 118 -8.35 -7.67 -3.07
CA SER A 118 -7.02 -7.15 -3.44
C SER A 118 -6.17 -6.68 -2.25
N ARG A 119 -6.79 -6.28 -1.13
CA ARG A 119 -6.06 -5.88 0.10
C ARG A 119 -5.35 -7.06 0.74
N LEU A 120 -5.96 -8.25 0.70
CA LEU A 120 -5.33 -9.49 1.17
C LEU A 120 -4.07 -9.80 0.35
N HIS A 121 -4.17 -9.70 -0.98
CA HIS A 121 -3.03 -9.93 -1.87
C HIS A 121 -1.90 -8.92 -1.66
N LEU A 122 -2.24 -7.64 -1.54
CA LEU A 122 -1.23 -6.60 -1.26
C LEU A 122 -0.59 -6.80 0.12
N PHE A 123 -1.38 -7.20 1.12
CA PHE A 123 -0.89 -7.48 2.46
C PHE A 123 0.13 -8.62 2.48
N LEU A 124 -0.13 -9.71 1.73
CA LEU A 124 0.69 -10.93 1.71
C LEU A 124 1.84 -10.93 0.70
N GLN A 125 1.75 -10.12 -0.37
CA GLN A 125 2.68 -10.20 -1.51
C GLN A 125 3.43 -8.89 -1.83
N SER A 126 3.20 -7.83 -1.06
CA SER A 126 3.89 -6.53 -1.20
C SER A 126 4.34 -5.94 0.15
N GLU A 127 5.35 -5.08 0.11
CA GLU A 127 5.88 -4.30 1.24
C GLU A 127 5.15 -2.96 1.44
N LEU A 128 3.97 -2.78 0.82
CA LEU A 128 3.22 -1.53 0.97
C LEU A 128 2.70 -1.38 2.40
N SER A 129 2.80 -0.17 2.96
CA SER A 129 2.10 0.19 4.20
C SER A 129 0.59 0.16 4.02
N ILE A 130 -0.17 -0.05 5.10
CA ILE A 130 -1.65 -0.10 5.05
C ILE A 130 -2.28 1.13 4.36
N THR A 131 -1.69 2.32 4.53
CA THR A 131 -2.12 3.55 3.84
C THR A 131 -1.90 3.46 2.34
N LYS A 132 -0.74 2.95 1.90
CA LYS A 132 -0.45 2.75 0.47
C LYS A 132 -1.34 1.66 -0.13
N ILE A 133 -1.66 0.60 0.62
CA ILE A 133 -2.62 -0.43 0.21
C ILE A 133 -4.00 0.20 0.01
N ALA A 134 -4.52 0.93 1.00
CA ALA A 134 -5.83 1.58 0.94
C ALA A 134 -5.93 2.55 -0.26
N ARG A 135 -4.88 3.34 -0.53
CA ARG A 135 -4.85 4.20 -1.71
C ARG A 135 -4.83 3.41 -3.02
N CYS A 136 -4.07 2.31 -3.08
CA CYS A 136 -3.93 1.49 -4.28
C CYS A 136 -5.25 0.86 -4.69
N VAL A 137 -5.99 0.29 -3.74
CA VAL A 137 -7.29 -0.33 -4.02
C VAL A 137 -8.38 0.68 -4.42
N LEU A 138 -8.22 1.94 -4.04
CA LEU A 138 -9.08 3.05 -4.47
C LEU A 138 -8.64 3.68 -5.82
N GLY A 139 -7.61 3.13 -6.48
CA GLY A 139 -7.07 3.72 -7.71
C GLY A 139 -6.35 5.05 -7.51
N LYS A 140 -5.97 5.40 -6.27
CA LYS A 140 -5.32 6.67 -5.91
C LYS A 140 -3.78 6.60 -5.90
N THR A 141 -3.21 5.61 -6.59
CA THR A 141 -1.76 5.43 -6.78
C THR A 141 -1.41 5.43 -8.26
N ARG A 142 -0.16 5.77 -8.60
CA ARG A 142 0.35 5.69 -9.98
C ARG A 142 0.61 4.26 -10.47
N TYR A 143 0.31 3.27 -9.65
CA TYR A 143 0.55 1.86 -9.92
C TYR A 143 -0.68 1.02 -9.59
N THR A 144 -0.84 -0.09 -10.29
CA THR A 144 -1.90 -1.06 -10.04
C THR A 144 -1.52 -2.07 -8.94
N VAL A 145 -2.50 -2.83 -8.47
CA VAL A 145 -2.29 -3.96 -7.53
C VAL A 145 -1.27 -4.95 -8.09
N ALA A 146 -1.42 -5.34 -9.37
CA ALA A 146 -0.55 -6.31 -10.02
C ALA A 146 0.90 -5.82 -10.10
N GLU A 147 1.08 -4.53 -10.40
CA GLU A 147 2.40 -3.93 -10.45
C GLU A 147 3.03 -3.77 -9.07
N ALA A 148 2.25 -3.39 -8.04
CA ALA A 148 2.72 -3.31 -6.66
C ALA A 148 3.27 -4.65 -6.17
N ILE A 149 2.58 -5.74 -6.48
CA ILE A 149 3.02 -7.10 -6.15
C ILE A 149 4.31 -7.43 -6.93
N GLN A 150 4.35 -7.14 -8.23
CA GLN A 150 5.49 -7.47 -9.08
C GLN A 150 6.79 -6.71 -8.72
N ARG A 151 6.67 -5.45 -8.26
CA ARG A 151 7.81 -4.57 -7.91
C ARG A 151 8.52 -4.92 -6.60
N CYS A 152 8.00 -5.84 -5.78
CA CYS A 152 8.65 -6.24 -4.54
C CYS A 152 9.87 -7.16 -4.71
N ASN A 153 10.45 -7.27 -5.91
CA ASN A 153 11.84 -7.67 -6.09
C ASN A 153 12.69 -6.39 -6.22
N ARG A 154 13.51 -6.16 -5.18
CA ARG A 154 14.67 -5.23 -5.03
C ARG A 154 14.95 -4.24 -6.20
N ASP A 155 15.04 -2.96 -5.85
CA ASP A 155 15.77 -1.87 -6.56
C ASP A 155 15.01 -0.83 -7.41
N TYR A 156 13.68 -0.74 -7.36
CA TYR A 156 12.94 0.24 -8.19
C TYR A 156 11.92 1.16 -7.51
N MET A 157 11.81 1.16 -6.17
CA MET A 157 10.86 2.06 -5.49
C MET A 157 11.43 3.45 -5.15
N SER A 158 12.75 3.62 -5.06
CA SER A 158 13.36 4.92 -4.76
C SER A 158 13.21 5.96 -5.90
N ARG A 159 13.03 5.53 -7.16
CA ARG A 159 13.00 6.43 -8.33
C ARG A 159 11.65 7.06 -8.65
N LEU A 160 10.55 6.60 -8.05
CA LEU A 160 9.19 7.07 -8.39
C LEU A 160 8.61 8.05 -7.38
N GLU A 161 9.15 8.10 -6.15
CA GLU A 161 8.70 9.05 -5.13
C GLU A 161 9.31 10.45 -5.32
N ASP A 162 10.38 10.59 -6.11
CA ASP A 162 11.11 11.86 -6.29
C ASP A 162 10.74 12.66 -7.56
N LYS A 163 9.65 12.29 -8.25
CA LYS A 163 9.05 13.10 -9.34
C LYS A 163 7.64 13.53 -8.94
N GLY A 164 7.61 14.40 -7.94
CA GLY A 164 6.41 14.93 -7.32
C GLY A 164 6.56 16.34 -6.78
N SER A 165 7.45 17.18 -7.33
CA SER A 165 7.28 18.64 -7.30
C SER A 165 8.17 19.28 -8.38
N CYS A 166 7.62 19.47 -9.56
CA CYS A 166 8.11 20.46 -10.49
C CYS A 166 6.90 21.30 -10.90
N ASP A 167 6.52 22.23 -10.02
CA ASP A 167 5.82 23.43 -10.46
C ASP A 167 6.87 24.26 -11.21
N SER A 168 7.00 23.97 -12.50
CA SER A 168 7.67 24.87 -13.42
C SER A 168 6.65 25.95 -13.77
N ASP A 169 6.67 27.06 -13.05
CA ASP A 169 6.06 28.30 -13.50
C ASP A 169 6.84 28.78 -14.73
N CYS A 170 6.39 28.35 -15.90
CA CYS A 170 6.84 28.89 -17.18
C CYS A 170 6.19 30.25 -17.39
N GLU A 171 6.78 31.28 -16.80
CA GLU A 171 6.53 32.67 -17.16
C GLU A 171 6.84 32.85 -18.65
N SER A 172 5.79 32.76 -19.46
CA SER A 172 5.84 33.04 -20.89
C SER A 172 5.93 34.55 -21.07
N SER A 173 7.15 35.08 -21.08
CA SER A 173 7.42 36.43 -21.57
C SER A 173 7.29 36.45 -23.10
N SER A 174 6.08 36.69 -23.59
CA SER A 174 5.83 37.07 -24.99
C SER A 174 6.39 38.47 -25.23
N SER A 175 7.67 38.53 -25.62
CA SER A 175 8.31 39.73 -26.16
C SER A 175 7.78 40.02 -27.56
N SER A 176 6.99 41.09 -27.70
CA SER A 176 6.66 41.69 -28.98
C SER A 176 6.28 43.16 -28.77
N SER A 177 7.23 44.07 -28.94
CA SER A 177 7.00 45.35 -29.63
C SER A 177 8.34 45.97 -30.04
N GLY A 178 8.58 46.01 -31.34
CA GLY A 178 9.62 46.84 -31.92
C GLY A 178 9.14 48.27 -32.16
N LEU A 179 10.13 49.17 -32.16
CA LEU A 179 10.24 50.43 -32.90
C LEU A 179 9.58 51.70 -32.32
N GLY A 180 10.41 52.75 -32.23
CA GLY A 180 10.04 54.10 -32.63
C GLY A 180 10.24 55.21 -31.59
N LEU A 181 11.42 55.82 -31.58
CA LEU A 181 11.71 57.08 -30.89
C LEU A 181 11.64 58.25 -31.89
N SER A 182 11.07 59.38 -31.43
CA SER A 182 11.29 60.78 -31.85
C SER A 182 10.48 61.35 -33.03
N VAL A 183 9.63 62.37 -32.74
CA VAL A 183 9.83 63.80 -33.09
C VAL A 183 8.62 64.64 -32.63
N ASP A 184 8.91 65.82 -32.07
CA ASP A 184 8.03 66.93 -31.65
C ASP A 184 7.01 67.41 -32.69
N THR A 185 5.85 67.94 -32.24
CA THR A 185 5.28 69.22 -32.74
C THR A 185 4.25 69.79 -31.74
N HIS A 186 4.33 71.11 -31.56
CA HIS A 186 3.53 72.02 -30.73
C HIS A 186 2.03 72.16 -31.10
N VAL A 187 1.30 72.86 -30.21
CA VAL A 187 0.01 73.61 -30.38
C VAL A 187 -1.25 72.76 -30.10
N ARG A 188 -2.33 73.17 -29.42
CA ARG A 188 -2.77 74.26 -28.51
C ARG A 188 -4.27 73.97 -28.29
N ILE A 189 -4.86 74.51 -27.22
CA ILE A 189 -6.30 74.78 -27.00
C ILE A 189 -7.10 73.74 -26.17
N SER A 190 -7.70 74.31 -25.12
CA SER A 190 -8.56 73.89 -24.01
C SER A 190 -10.02 73.51 -24.43
N PRO A 191 -11.05 73.44 -23.55
CA PRO A 191 -11.26 72.58 -22.35
C PRO A 191 -12.72 72.02 -22.14
N VAL A 192 -12.93 71.13 -21.14
CA VAL A 192 -14.17 70.74 -20.36
C VAL A 192 -15.47 70.32 -21.13
N PRO A 193 -16.59 69.83 -20.50
CA PRO A 193 -16.86 69.36 -19.12
C PRO A 193 -17.74 68.07 -18.95
N PHE A 194 -17.83 67.62 -17.69
CA PHE A 194 -18.97 67.09 -16.89
C PHE A 194 -20.25 66.57 -17.59
N PHE A 195 -20.79 65.43 -17.13
CA PHE A 195 -21.95 65.41 -16.20
C PHE A 195 -22.21 64.02 -15.59
N GLU A 196 -22.55 64.03 -14.30
CA GLU A 196 -23.16 62.95 -13.52
C GLU A 196 -24.61 62.66 -13.95
N SER A 197 -25.04 61.43 -13.67
CA SER A 197 -26.36 61.11 -13.08
C SER A 197 -26.21 59.86 -12.22
#